data_AF-A0A1Y4T9M6-F1
#
_entry.id   AF-A0A1Y4T9M6-F1
#
_cell.length_a   1.000
_cell.length_b   1.000
_cell.length_c   1.000
_cell.angle_alpha   90.00
_cell.angle_beta   90.00
_cell.angle_gamma   90.00
#
_symmetry.space_group_name_H-M   'P 1'
#
loop_
_entity.id
_entity.type
_entity.pdbx_description
1 polymer ?
#
loop_
_entity_poly.entity_id
_entity_poly.type
_entity_poly.pdbx_seq_one_letter_code
_entity_poly.pdbx_strand_id
1 'polypeptide(L)'
;MTEMKDFVKQDNLRALPKFLALVAGFTVLGGIGGFLVAIAAKPETLEAIRVGMDRVMNMAGPWGIPVSGVVLLFPAWLYYRSARRLYGNWDPDMEEGAEDEIRRRMNFLLLLMLLFTNLETVFAFFFLAASFQYTYAPLNVVLFLIAMACIILLQQKVVDLTRSINPEKKGSVYDLKFQKIWFTSCDEAERAQIGQASFQAYRTTTVTCMIVYLVLTLMNFMAGTGLLPVLVVLVIFGALQVSYLLACIRACRRAQR
;
A
#
# COMPACT_ATOMS: atom_id res chain seq x y z
N MET A 1 39.83 -8.24 -13.50
CA MET A 1 39.32 -8.52 -12.14
C MET A 1 39.78 -7.47 -11.12
N THR A 2 41.03 -7.00 -11.21
CA THR A 2 41.58 -5.89 -10.39
C THR A 2 40.90 -4.56 -10.71
N GLU A 3 40.78 -4.19 -11.99
CA GLU A 3 40.10 -2.94 -12.38
C GLU A 3 38.64 -2.85 -11.93
N MET A 4 37.90 -3.97 -11.93
CA MET A 4 36.51 -4.02 -11.47
C MET A 4 36.41 -3.84 -9.94
N LYS A 5 37.39 -4.34 -9.17
CA LYS A 5 37.47 -4.10 -7.72
C LYS A 5 37.84 -2.65 -7.40
N ASP A 6 38.72 -2.06 -8.21
CA ASP A 6 39.14 -0.67 -8.06
C ASP A 6 38.00 0.31 -8.39
N PHE A 7 37.18 0.01 -9.42
CA PHE A 7 35.98 0.77 -9.76
C PHE A 7 34.93 0.74 -8.63
N VAL A 8 34.62 -0.44 -8.08
CA VAL A 8 33.65 -0.57 -6.96
C VAL A 8 34.12 0.20 -5.72
N LYS A 9 35.42 0.14 -5.43
CA LYS A 9 36.01 0.88 -4.31
C LYS A 9 35.90 2.40 -4.52
N GLN A 10 36.14 2.87 -5.74
CA GLN A 10 36.06 4.29 -6.08
C GLN A 10 34.63 4.84 -6.02
N ASP A 11 33.64 4.07 -6.49
CA ASP A 11 32.23 4.45 -6.42
C ASP A 11 31.72 4.50 -4.97
N ASN A 12 32.08 3.51 -4.16
CA ASN A 12 31.75 3.52 -2.73
C ASN A 12 32.36 4.72 -2.01
N LEU A 13 33.63 5.05 -2.27
CA LEU A 13 34.30 6.21 -1.68
C LEU A 13 33.68 7.55 -2.11
N ARG A 14 33.12 7.64 -3.32
CA ARG A 14 32.39 8.82 -3.80
C ARG A 14 30.99 8.95 -3.16
N ALA A 15 30.33 7.83 -2.87
CA ALA A 15 29.00 7.81 -2.27
C ALA A 15 29.01 7.94 -0.73
N LEU A 16 30.09 7.46 -0.08
CA LEU A 16 30.25 7.45 1.37
C LEU A 16 30.12 8.83 2.05
N PRO A 17 30.72 9.93 1.56
CA PRO A 17 30.56 11.23 2.21
C PRO A 17 29.13 11.77 2.08
N LYS A 18 28.43 11.49 0.96
CA LYS A 18 27.03 11.86 0.78
C LYS A 18 26.12 11.06 1.73
N PHE A 19 26.40 9.77 1.91
CA PHE A 19 25.69 8.93 2.86
C PHE A 19 25.92 9.37 4.31
N LEU A 20 27.16 9.66 4.70
CA LEU A 20 27.48 10.16 6.04
C LEU A 20 26.85 11.54 6.31
N ALA A 21 26.86 12.45 5.33
CA ALA A 21 26.17 13.73 5.45
C ALA A 21 24.66 13.57 5.61
N LEU A 22 24.05 12.62 4.89
CA LEU A 22 22.63 12.29 5.04
C LEU A 22 22.32 11.71 6.42
N VAL A 23 23.13 10.76 6.90
CA VAL A 23 22.99 10.18 8.25
C VAL A 23 23.16 11.26 9.32
N ALA A 24 24.16 12.13 9.20
CA ALA A 24 24.35 13.26 10.11
C ALA A 24 23.13 14.21 10.10
N GLY A 25 22.58 14.51 8.92
CA GLY A 25 21.36 15.29 8.78
C GLY A 25 20.16 14.67 9.48
N PHE A 26 19.95 13.35 9.31
CA PHE A 26 18.89 12.62 10.02
C PHE A 26 19.12 12.52 11.54
N THR A 27 20.37 12.41 11.99
CA THR A 27 20.69 12.44 13.43
C THR A 27 20.39 13.80 14.04
N VAL A 28 20.71 14.89 13.35
CA VAL A 28 20.39 16.25 13.81
C VAL A 28 18.88 16.49 13.82
N LEU A 29 18.17 16.10 12.75
CA LEU A 29 16.71 16.19 12.69
C LEU A 29 16.04 15.30 13.75
N GLY A 30 16.56 14.10 13.98
CA GLY A 30 16.11 13.19 15.03
C GLY A 30 16.37 13.75 16.42
N GLY A 31 17.51 14.42 16.64
CA GLY A 31 17.85 15.10 17.88
C GLY A 31 16.95 16.32 18.15
N ILE A 32 16.71 17.15 17.14
CA ILE A 32 15.79 18.31 17.23
C ILE A 32 14.36 17.81 17.47
N GLY A 33 13.93 16.79 16.71
CA GLY A 33 12.64 16.13 16.89
C GLY A 33 12.50 15.58 18.31
N GLY A 34 13.47 14.81 18.79
CA GLY A 34 13.49 14.26 20.14
C GLY A 34 13.46 15.33 21.23
N PHE A 35 14.13 16.46 21.03
CA PHE A 35 14.14 17.59 21.96
C PHE A 35 12.80 18.33 22.01
N LEU A 36 12.21 18.66 20.85
CA LEU A 36 10.87 19.26 20.75
C LEU A 36 9.81 18.35 21.38
N VAL A 37 9.96 17.06 21.14
CA VAL A 37 9.09 16.02 21.66
C VAL A 37 9.26 15.88 23.17
N ALA A 38 10.47 15.97 23.73
CA ALA A 38 10.70 15.99 25.18
C ALA A 38 10.06 17.21 25.87
N ILE A 39 10.04 18.37 25.20
CA ILE A 39 9.34 19.58 25.68
C ILE A 39 7.82 19.42 25.60
N ALA A 40 7.33 18.72 24.57
CA ALA A 40 5.91 18.38 24.38
C ALA A 40 5.45 17.16 25.22
N ALA A 41 6.37 16.44 25.88
CA ALA A 41 6.09 15.29 26.73
C ALA A 41 5.61 15.67 28.14
N LYS A 42 5.14 16.90 28.35
CA LYS A 42 4.48 17.24 29.62
C LYS A 42 3.26 16.30 29.77
N PRO A 43 3.04 15.71 30.96
CA PRO A 43 1.92 14.79 31.18
C PRO A 43 0.58 15.38 30.73
N GLU A 44 0.38 16.68 31.00
CA GLU A 44 -0.81 17.45 30.63
C GLU A 44 -1.07 17.52 29.12
N THR A 45 -0.02 17.68 28.30
CA THR A 45 -0.17 17.77 26.84
C THR A 45 -0.45 16.40 26.22
N LEU A 46 0.16 15.34 26.75
CA LEU A 46 -0.12 13.97 26.33
C LEU A 46 -1.54 13.53 26.69
N GLU A 47 -2.02 13.89 27.89
CA GLU A 47 -3.40 13.64 28.30
C GLU A 47 -4.41 14.43 27.46
N ALA A 48 -4.14 15.70 27.16
CA ALA A 48 -4.99 16.49 26.27
C ALA A 48 -5.09 15.89 24.86
N ILE A 49 -3.99 15.36 24.31
CA ILE A 49 -3.98 14.67 23.01
C ILE A 49 -4.78 13.37 23.08
N ARG A 50 -4.60 12.57 24.14
CA ARG A 50 -5.35 11.31 24.34
C ARG A 50 -6.85 11.57 24.43
N VAL A 51 -7.27 12.50 25.28
CA VAL A 51 -8.68 12.89 25.44
C VAL A 51 -9.26 13.45 24.13
N GLY A 52 -8.48 14.25 23.39
CA GLY A 52 -8.85 14.73 22.07
C GLY A 52 -9.07 13.60 21.07
N MET A 53 -8.13 12.66 21.00
CA MET A 53 -8.23 11.47 20.15
C MET A 53 -9.43 10.61 20.54
N ASP A 54 -9.65 10.35 21.82
CA ASP A 54 -10.79 9.57 22.30
C ASP A 54 -12.12 10.24 21.99
N ARG A 55 -12.20 11.57 22.08
CA ARG A 55 -13.41 12.31 21.68
C ARG A 55 -13.67 12.19 20.18
N VAL A 56 -12.64 12.35 19.36
CA VAL A 56 -12.75 12.20 17.90
C VAL A 56 -13.14 10.77 17.55
N MET A 57 -12.52 9.76 18.15
CA MET A 57 -12.80 8.36 17.87
C MET A 57 -14.17 7.91 18.39
N ASN A 58 -14.65 8.43 19.51
CA ASN A 58 -16.02 8.17 19.96
C ASN A 58 -17.07 8.79 19.04
N MET A 59 -16.79 9.97 18.47
CA MET A 59 -17.72 10.64 17.55
C MET A 59 -17.67 10.03 16.14
N ALA A 60 -16.47 9.72 15.65
CA ALA A 60 -16.24 9.15 14.32
C ALA A 60 -16.47 7.63 14.29
N GLY A 61 -16.31 6.91 15.39
CA GLY A 61 -16.33 5.45 15.46
C GLY A 61 -17.58 4.79 14.85
N PRO A 62 -18.81 5.25 15.15
CA PRO A 62 -20.03 4.72 14.53
C PRO A 62 -20.17 5.04 13.04
N TRP A 63 -19.59 6.17 12.61
CA TRP A 63 -19.77 6.70 11.25
C TRP A 63 -18.56 6.45 10.33
N GLY A 64 -17.45 5.94 10.87
CA GLY A 64 -16.19 5.81 10.15
C GLY A 64 -16.32 4.93 8.92
N ILE A 65 -16.82 3.71 9.09
CA ILE A 65 -17.04 2.74 7.99
C ILE A 65 -18.07 3.25 6.96
N PRO A 66 -19.28 3.70 7.34
CA PRO A 66 -20.24 4.14 6.33
C PRO A 66 -19.80 5.42 5.61
N VAL A 67 -19.15 6.37 6.31
CA VAL A 67 -18.65 7.60 5.68
C VAL A 67 -17.47 7.30 4.76
N SER A 68 -16.48 6.52 5.20
CA SER A 68 -15.36 6.11 4.33
C SER A 68 -15.87 5.35 3.12
N GLY A 69 -16.78 4.40 3.34
CA GLY A 69 -17.40 3.60 2.28
C GLY A 69 -18.08 4.45 1.24
N VAL A 70 -18.89 5.45 1.63
CA VAL A 70 -19.50 6.36 0.67
C VAL A 70 -18.44 7.20 -0.05
N VAL A 71 -17.50 7.79 0.67
CA VAL A 71 -16.48 8.68 0.09
C VAL A 71 -15.53 7.95 -0.86
N LEU A 72 -15.21 6.68 -0.61
CA LEU A 72 -14.24 5.93 -1.39
C LEU A 72 -14.88 4.99 -2.42
N LEU A 73 -15.99 4.31 -2.08
CA LEU A 73 -16.66 3.39 -3.01
C LEU A 73 -17.53 4.11 -4.04
N PHE A 74 -18.09 5.29 -3.72
CA PHE A 74 -18.88 6.04 -4.69
C PHE A 74 -18.03 6.50 -5.89
N PRO A 75 -16.87 7.18 -5.70
CA PRO A 75 -15.96 7.47 -6.81
C PRO A 75 -15.49 6.20 -7.53
N ALA A 76 -15.13 5.14 -6.79
CA ALA A 76 -14.72 3.87 -7.39
C ALA A 76 -15.78 3.32 -8.36
N TRP A 77 -17.06 3.38 -7.98
CA TRP A 77 -18.17 3.00 -8.83
C TRP A 77 -18.35 3.92 -10.04
N LEU A 78 -18.14 5.24 -9.90
CA LEU A 78 -18.18 6.19 -11.02
C LEU A 78 -17.07 5.93 -12.05
N TYR A 79 -15.86 5.61 -11.58
CA TYR A 79 -14.74 5.25 -12.46
C TYR A 79 -15.01 3.94 -13.21
N TYR A 80 -15.56 2.93 -12.52
CA TYR A 80 -16.04 1.71 -13.16
C TYR A 80 -17.08 1.99 -14.24
N ARG A 81 -18.11 2.79 -13.92
CA ARG A 81 -19.18 3.13 -14.87
C ARG A 81 -18.64 3.87 -16.08
N SER A 82 -17.65 4.74 -15.88
CA SER A 82 -16.98 5.46 -16.96
C SER A 82 -16.16 4.53 -17.85
N ALA A 83 -15.39 3.61 -17.26
CA ALA A 83 -14.65 2.59 -18.00
C ALA A 83 -15.59 1.67 -18.79
N ARG A 84 -16.69 1.22 -18.19
CA ARG A 84 -17.70 0.38 -18.85
C ARG A 84 -18.41 1.10 -20.00
N ARG A 85 -18.64 2.41 -19.89
CA ARG A 85 -19.20 3.22 -21.00
C ARG A 85 -18.22 3.31 -22.17
N LEU A 86 -16.93 3.52 -21.88
CA LEU A 86 -15.90 3.53 -22.91
C LEU A 86 -15.81 2.17 -23.62
N TYR A 87 -15.88 1.07 -22.86
CA TYR A 87 -15.91 -0.28 -23.43
C TYR A 87 -17.17 -0.54 -24.28
N GLY A 88 -18.35 -0.07 -23.85
CA GLY A 88 -19.58 -0.25 -24.61
C GLY A 88 -19.64 0.57 -25.92
N ASN A 89 -18.87 1.65 -26.00
CA ASN A 89 -18.74 2.48 -27.19
C ASN A 89 -17.52 2.09 -28.04
N TRP A 90 -16.82 1.01 -27.67
CA TRP A 90 -15.67 0.53 -28.42
C TRP A 90 -16.14 -0.16 -29.69
N ASP A 91 -15.71 0.39 -30.82
CA ASP A 91 -15.95 -0.18 -32.15
C ASP A 91 -14.62 -0.79 -32.65
N PRO A 92 -14.61 -2.07 -33.07
CA PRO A 92 -13.40 -2.73 -33.58
C PRO A 92 -12.84 -2.10 -34.87
N ASP A 93 -13.61 -1.28 -35.58
CA ASP A 93 -13.20 -0.66 -36.86
C ASP A 93 -12.60 0.76 -36.71
N MET A 94 -12.23 1.16 -35.49
CA MET A 94 -11.65 2.49 -35.20
C MET A 94 -10.20 2.60 -35.71
N GLU A 95 -9.72 3.85 -35.95
CA GLU A 95 -8.31 4.10 -36.22
C GLU A 95 -7.42 3.62 -35.07
N GLU A 96 -6.29 2.95 -35.36
CA GLU A 96 -5.38 2.36 -34.37
C GLU A 96 -4.99 3.35 -33.25
N GLY A 97 -4.72 4.62 -33.60
CA GLY A 97 -4.37 5.66 -32.61
C GLY A 97 -5.51 6.04 -31.66
N ALA A 98 -6.77 5.94 -32.11
CA ALA A 98 -7.94 6.20 -31.28
C ALA A 98 -8.25 5.00 -30.36
N GLU A 99 -8.02 3.77 -30.84
CA GLU A 99 -8.16 2.56 -30.03
C GLU A 99 -7.19 2.56 -28.83
N ASP A 100 -5.91 2.85 -29.08
CA ASP A 100 -4.87 2.88 -28.04
C ASP A 100 -5.17 3.90 -26.93
N GLU A 101 -5.67 5.08 -27.29
CA GLU A 101 -6.03 6.13 -26.33
C GLU A 101 -7.25 5.71 -25.49
N ILE A 102 -8.29 5.12 -26.10
CA ILE A 102 -9.45 4.59 -25.38
C ILE A 102 -9.01 3.49 -24.41
N ARG A 103 -8.16 2.56 -24.86
CA ARG A 103 -7.62 1.45 -24.05
C ARG A 103 -6.79 1.97 -22.89
N ARG A 104 -5.90 2.94 -23.12
CA ARG A 104 -5.10 3.60 -22.06
C ARG A 104 -5.99 4.28 -21.03
N ARG A 105 -6.99 5.04 -21.47
CA ARG A 105 -7.94 5.75 -20.60
C ARG A 105 -8.76 4.78 -19.75
N MET A 106 -9.23 3.70 -20.35
CA MET A 106 -9.96 2.64 -19.66
C MET A 106 -9.09 1.96 -18.59
N ASN A 107 -7.87 1.57 -18.94
CA ASN A 107 -6.91 0.98 -17.98
C ASN A 107 -6.62 1.94 -16.82
N PHE A 108 -6.44 3.23 -17.11
CA PHE A 108 -6.24 4.26 -16.08
C PHE A 108 -7.43 4.35 -15.12
N LEU A 109 -8.67 4.35 -15.63
CA LEU A 109 -9.88 4.39 -14.81
C LEU A 109 -10.03 3.13 -13.94
N LEU A 110 -9.69 1.95 -14.48
CA LEU A 110 -9.72 0.69 -13.72
C LEU A 110 -8.65 0.67 -12.61
N LEU A 111 -7.43 1.15 -12.89
CA LEU A 111 -6.39 1.28 -11.87
C LEU A 111 -6.78 2.26 -10.76
N LEU A 112 -7.41 3.39 -11.13
CA LEU A 112 -7.87 4.38 -10.17
C LEU A 112 -9.03 3.84 -9.31
N MET A 113 -9.94 3.07 -9.89
CA MET A 113 -10.92 2.32 -9.12
C MET A 113 -10.26 1.34 -8.13
N LEU A 114 -9.28 0.54 -8.58
CA LEU A 114 -8.56 -0.39 -7.71
C LEU A 114 -7.87 0.35 -6.56
N LEU A 115 -7.27 1.52 -6.81
CA LEU A 115 -6.70 2.37 -5.77
C LEU A 115 -7.73 2.72 -4.69
N PHE A 116 -8.90 3.24 -5.07
CA PHE A 116 -9.93 3.63 -4.12
C PHE A 116 -10.47 2.44 -3.33
N THR A 117 -10.66 1.28 -3.96
CA THR A 117 -11.10 0.07 -3.24
C THR A 117 -10.04 -0.45 -2.25
N ASN A 118 -8.76 -0.36 -2.59
CA ASN A 118 -7.67 -0.73 -1.66
C ASN A 118 -7.55 0.26 -0.50
N LEU A 119 -7.75 1.56 -0.75
CA LEU A 119 -7.80 2.56 0.32
C LEU A 119 -8.98 2.29 1.26
N GLU A 120 -10.17 2.00 0.73
CA GLU A 120 -11.33 1.68 1.57
C GLU A 120 -11.06 0.43 2.42
N THR A 121 -10.40 -0.59 1.89
CA THR A 121 -10.00 -1.76 2.69
C THR A 121 -9.17 -1.34 3.91
N VAL A 122 -8.18 -0.46 3.73
CA VAL A 122 -7.34 0.05 4.85
C VAL A 122 -8.18 0.79 5.89
N PHE A 123 -9.07 1.69 5.45
CA PHE A 123 -9.96 2.42 6.36
C PHE A 123 -10.95 1.51 7.09
N ALA A 124 -11.54 0.55 6.38
CA ALA A 124 -12.49 -0.41 6.95
C ALA A 124 -11.83 -1.26 8.05
N PHE A 125 -10.60 -1.76 7.84
CA PHE A 125 -9.86 -2.48 8.87
C PHE A 125 -9.49 -1.59 10.07
N PHE A 126 -9.09 -0.34 9.82
CA PHE A 126 -8.79 0.62 10.89
C PHE A 126 -10.00 0.90 11.77
N PHE A 127 -11.15 1.24 11.18
CA PHE A 127 -12.37 1.52 11.93
C PHE A 127 -12.96 0.28 12.59
N LEU A 128 -12.80 -0.91 11.99
CA LEU A 128 -13.14 -2.17 12.65
C LEU A 128 -12.29 -2.38 13.91
N ALA A 129 -10.96 -2.22 13.83
CA ALA A 129 -10.08 -2.35 14.98
C ALA A 129 -10.40 -1.32 16.07
N ALA A 130 -10.66 -0.07 15.68
CA ALA A 130 -11.12 0.97 16.62
C ALA A 130 -12.46 0.59 17.27
N SER A 131 -13.39 0.00 16.52
CA SER A 131 -14.71 -0.38 17.05
C SER A 131 -14.67 -1.42 18.15
N PHE A 132 -13.63 -2.26 18.23
CA PHE A 132 -13.47 -3.21 19.34
C PHE A 132 -12.99 -2.54 20.64
N GLN A 133 -12.37 -1.36 20.56
CA GLN A 133 -11.96 -0.59 21.72
C GLN A 133 -13.09 0.28 22.29
N TYR A 134 -14.19 0.45 21.54
CA TYR A 134 -15.35 1.27 21.92
C TYR A 134 -16.66 0.45 21.88
N THR A 135 -17.75 0.93 22.48
CA THR A 135 -18.99 0.13 22.69
C THR A 135 -19.86 -0.08 21.42
N TYR A 136 -19.30 0.02 20.21
CA TYR A 136 -20.04 -0.04 18.93
C TYR A 136 -19.75 -1.29 18.08
N ALA A 137 -19.00 -2.26 18.63
CA ALA A 137 -18.48 -3.43 17.90
C ALA A 137 -19.49 -4.22 17.05
N PRO A 138 -20.70 -4.62 17.52
CA PRO A 138 -21.54 -5.53 16.74
C PRO A 138 -22.10 -4.91 15.46
N LEU A 139 -22.51 -3.63 15.49
CA LEU A 139 -23.02 -2.94 14.30
C LEU A 139 -21.89 -2.66 13.29
N ASN A 140 -20.73 -2.24 13.77
CA ASN A 140 -19.58 -1.96 12.90
C ASN A 140 -19.02 -3.23 12.24
N VAL A 141 -19.11 -4.40 12.88
CA VAL A 141 -18.77 -5.68 12.25
C VAL A 141 -19.70 -5.96 11.06
N VAL A 142 -21.01 -5.74 11.20
CA VAL A 142 -21.96 -5.93 10.09
C VAL A 142 -21.67 -4.95 8.95
N LEU A 143 -21.45 -3.67 9.26
CA LEU A 143 -21.11 -2.66 8.25
C LEU A 143 -19.77 -2.97 7.56
N PHE A 144 -18.78 -3.48 8.30
CA PHE A 144 -17.51 -3.93 7.75
C PHE A 144 -17.70 -5.07 6.75
N LEU A 145 -18.52 -6.07 7.08
CA LEU A 145 -18.80 -7.19 6.17
C LEU A 145 -19.50 -6.70 4.89
N ILE A 146 -20.44 -5.76 5.02
CA ILE A 146 -21.11 -5.14 3.85
C ILE A 146 -20.09 -4.37 3.00
N ALA A 147 -19.23 -3.56 3.61
CA ALA A 147 -18.18 -2.82 2.90
C ALA A 147 -17.24 -3.79 2.17
N MET A 148 -16.81 -4.87 2.82
CA MET A 148 -15.95 -5.88 2.21
C MET A 148 -16.62 -6.59 1.04
N ALA A 149 -17.90 -6.94 1.16
CA ALA A 149 -18.68 -7.49 0.06
C ALA A 149 -18.75 -6.52 -1.12
N CYS A 150 -19.03 -5.24 -0.88
CA CYS A 150 -19.02 -4.20 -1.91
C CYS A 150 -17.65 -4.06 -2.61
N ILE A 151 -16.56 -4.04 -1.84
CA ILE A 151 -15.19 -3.99 -2.35
C ILE A 151 -14.90 -5.19 -3.26
N ILE A 152 -15.20 -6.41 -2.80
CA ILE A 152 -14.98 -7.64 -3.57
C ILE A 152 -15.79 -7.62 -4.87
N LEU A 153 -17.07 -7.23 -4.82
CA LEU A 153 -17.93 -7.15 -6.01
C LEU A 153 -17.43 -6.11 -7.01
N LEU A 154 -16.91 -4.98 -6.54
CA LEU A 154 -16.31 -3.95 -7.37
C LEU A 154 -14.99 -4.44 -8.00
N GLN A 155 -14.09 -5.04 -7.22
CA GLN A 155 -12.84 -5.61 -7.73
C GLN A 155 -13.10 -6.75 -8.73
N GLN A 156 -14.13 -7.56 -8.51
CA GLN A 156 -14.57 -8.58 -9.45
C GLN A 156 -14.99 -7.97 -10.78
N LYS A 157 -15.81 -6.91 -10.75
CA LYS A 157 -16.22 -6.20 -11.97
C LYS A 157 -15.05 -5.60 -12.75
N VAL A 158 -13.98 -5.18 -12.07
CA VAL A 158 -12.73 -4.76 -12.74
C VAL A 158 -12.11 -5.94 -13.47
N VAL A 159 -11.93 -7.07 -12.78
CA VAL A 159 -11.30 -8.26 -13.36
C VAL A 159 -12.11 -8.79 -14.54
N ASP A 160 -13.44 -8.84 -14.42
CA ASP A 160 -14.32 -9.29 -15.49
C ASP A 160 -14.24 -8.35 -16.71
N LEU A 161 -14.21 -7.03 -16.49
CA LEU A 161 -14.04 -6.06 -17.57
C LEU A 161 -12.64 -6.16 -18.19
N THR A 162 -11.58 -6.29 -17.40
CA THR A 162 -10.23 -6.51 -17.93
C THR A 162 -10.14 -7.79 -18.76
N ARG A 163 -10.83 -8.86 -18.37
CA ARG A 163 -10.89 -10.11 -19.16
C ARG A 163 -11.68 -9.97 -20.45
N SER A 164 -12.73 -9.15 -20.47
CA SER A 164 -13.49 -8.91 -21.72
C SER A 164 -12.71 -8.05 -22.71
N ILE A 165 -11.76 -7.24 -22.22
CA ILE A 165 -10.82 -6.44 -23.04
C ILE A 165 -9.64 -7.31 -23.52
N ASN A 166 -9.22 -8.27 -22.69
CA ASN A 166 -8.02 -9.08 -22.86
C ASN A 166 -8.36 -10.57 -22.66
N PRO A 167 -8.84 -11.26 -23.70
CA PRO A 167 -9.29 -12.66 -23.59
C PRO A 167 -8.16 -13.64 -23.23
N GLU A 168 -6.90 -13.25 -23.39
CA GLU A 168 -5.71 -14.02 -22.99
C GLU A 168 -5.56 -14.15 -21.46
N LYS A 169 -6.20 -13.25 -20.69
CA LYS A 169 -6.12 -13.24 -19.22
C LYS A 169 -6.92 -14.36 -18.59
N LYS A 170 -6.29 -15.09 -17.68
CA LYS A 170 -6.86 -16.26 -16.99
C LYS A 170 -6.93 -16.03 -15.49
N GLY A 171 -7.94 -16.61 -14.85
CA GLY A 171 -8.14 -16.56 -13.40
C GLY A 171 -9.50 -15.98 -13.03
N SER A 172 -10.15 -16.61 -12.05
CA SER A 172 -11.33 -16.08 -11.37
C SER A 172 -10.90 -15.42 -10.07
N VAL A 173 -11.52 -14.31 -9.68
CA VAL A 173 -11.22 -13.61 -8.41
C VAL A 173 -11.43 -14.52 -7.20
N TYR A 174 -12.29 -15.52 -7.31
CA TYR A 174 -12.57 -16.50 -6.26
C TYR A 174 -11.50 -17.60 -6.13
N ASP A 175 -10.52 -17.66 -7.03
CA ASP A 175 -9.45 -18.64 -6.92
C ASP A 175 -8.42 -18.21 -5.86
N LEU A 176 -8.13 -19.09 -4.90
CA LEU A 176 -7.09 -18.85 -3.88
C LEU A 176 -5.71 -18.58 -4.50
N LYS A 177 -5.49 -19.03 -5.74
CA LYS A 177 -4.26 -18.80 -6.51
C LYS A 177 -4.43 -17.74 -7.59
N PHE A 178 -5.47 -16.91 -7.53
CA PHE A 178 -5.78 -15.88 -8.53
C PHE A 178 -4.55 -15.06 -8.92
N GLN A 179 -3.82 -14.48 -7.95
CA GLN A 179 -2.63 -13.67 -8.23
C GLN A 179 -1.57 -14.42 -9.05
N LYS A 180 -1.35 -15.71 -8.75
CA LYS A 180 -0.40 -16.54 -9.48
C LYS A 180 -0.88 -16.83 -10.88
N ILE A 181 -2.14 -17.23 -11.03
CA ILE A 181 -2.75 -17.56 -12.34
C ILE A 181 -2.78 -16.32 -13.23
N TRP A 182 -3.20 -15.18 -12.67
CA TRP A 182 -3.21 -13.89 -13.33
C TRP A 182 -1.81 -13.51 -13.83
N PHE A 183 -0.81 -13.54 -12.95
CA PHE A 183 0.58 -13.23 -13.31
C PHE A 183 1.13 -14.16 -14.40
N THR A 184 0.79 -15.45 -14.36
CA THR A 184 1.21 -16.39 -15.42
C THR A 184 0.50 -16.16 -16.75
N SER A 185 -0.67 -15.52 -16.77
CA SER A 185 -1.36 -15.16 -18.01
C SER A 185 -0.84 -13.85 -18.64
N CYS A 186 -0.10 -13.04 -17.90
CA CYS A 186 0.51 -11.83 -18.43
C CYS A 186 1.66 -12.13 -19.40
N ASP A 187 1.83 -11.26 -20.38
CA ASP A 187 2.96 -11.28 -21.32
C ASP A 187 4.27 -10.83 -20.64
N GLU A 188 5.37 -10.79 -21.39
CA GLU A 188 6.66 -10.39 -20.85
C GLU A 188 6.72 -8.90 -20.46
N ALA A 189 6.10 -8.02 -21.25
CA ALA A 189 6.11 -6.58 -21.01
C ALA A 189 5.32 -6.21 -19.73
N GLU A 190 4.14 -6.79 -19.54
CA GLU A 190 3.31 -6.62 -18.36
C GLU A 190 3.97 -7.20 -17.11
N ARG A 191 4.63 -8.36 -17.23
CA ARG A 191 5.40 -8.93 -16.11
C ARG A 191 6.57 -8.02 -15.73
N ALA A 192 7.25 -7.42 -16.70
CA ALA A 192 8.31 -6.46 -16.45
C ALA A 192 7.76 -5.20 -15.74
N GLN A 193 6.61 -4.68 -16.18
CA GLN A 193 5.94 -3.55 -15.55
C GLN A 193 5.52 -3.86 -14.10
N ILE A 194 4.89 -5.01 -13.86
CA ILE A 194 4.55 -5.48 -12.51
C ILE A 194 5.82 -5.61 -11.66
N GLY A 195 6.91 -6.12 -12.23
CA GLY A 195 8.20 -6.21 -11.56
C GLY A 195 8.75 -4.85 -11.12
N GLN A 196 8.76 -3.86 -12.03
CA GLN A 196 9.21 -2.50 -11.72
C GLN A 196 8.32 -1.82 -10.66
N ALA A 197 7.00 -1.93 -10.81
CA ALA A 197 6.05 -1.39 -9.84
C ALA A 197 6.21 -2.05 -8.45
N SER A 198 6.42 -3.37 -8.42
CA SER A 198 6.63 -4.12 -7.17
C SER A 198 7.95 -3.74 -6.49
N PHE A 199 9.02 -3.49 -7.27
CA PHE A 199 10.28 -3.00 -6.73
C PHE A 199 10.15 -1.59 -6.14
N GLN A 200 9.45 -0.70 -6.83
CA GLN A 200 9.18 0.64 -6.31
C GLN A 200 8.34 0.58 -5.04
N ALA A 201 7.30 -0.26 -4.98
CA ALA A 201 6.51 -0.49 -3.79
C ALA A 201 7.37 -1.03 -2.64
N TYR A 202 8.22 -2.03 -2.89
CA TYR A 202 9.17 -2.58 -1.92
C TYR A 202 10.07 -1.49 -1.32
N ARG A 203 10.64 -0.61 -2.15
CA ARG A 203 11.49 0.50 -1.69
C ARG A 203 10.71 1.49 -0.84
N THR A 204 9.53 1.91 -1.29
CA THR A 204 8.67 2.83 -0.53
C THR A 204 8.28 2.22 0.81
N THR A 205 7.80 0.97 0.84
CA THR A 205 7.43 0.27 2.07
C THR A 205 8.62 0.11 3.01
N THR A 206 9.82 -0.20 2.49
CA THR A 206 11.06 -0.28 3.30
C THR A 206 11.32 1.04 4.03
N VAL A 207 11.25 2.18 3.33
CA VAL A 207 11.45 3.50 3.93
C VAL A 207 10.34 3.82 4.93
N THR A 208 9.08 3.54 4.58
CA THR A 208 7.94 3.73 5.49
C THR A 208 8.08 2.91 6.77
N CYS A 209 8.46 1.63 6.69
CA CYS A 209 8.70 0.79 7.86
C CYS A 209 9.79 1.38 8.77
N MET A 210 10.87 1.93 8.21
CA MET A 210 11.92 2.58 8.99
C MET A 210 11.44 3.84 9.70
N ILE A 211 10.66 4.68 9.01
CA ILE A 211 10.06 5.89 9.61
C ILE A 211 9.10 5.50 10.73
N VAL A 212 8.19 4.54 10.47
CA VAL A 212 7.21 4.08 11.47
C VAL A 212 7.92 3.45 12.68
N TYR A 213 8.96 2.65 12.46
CA TYR A 213 9.80 2.10 13.53
C TYR A 213 10.38 3.20 14.42
N LEU A 214 10.96 4.25 13.81
CA LEU A 214 11.54 5.37 14.55
C LEU A 214 10.46 6.09 15.37
N VAL A 215 9.32 6.41 14.77
CA VAL A 215 8.20 7.09 15.43
C VAL A 215 7.68 6.27 16.60
N LEU A 216 7.43 4.96 16.41
CA LEU A 216 6.93 4.08 17.47
C LEU A 216 7.94 3.92 18.61
N THR A 217 9.24 3.88 18.29
CA THR A 217 10.30 3.81 19.29
C THR A 217 10.32 5.07 20.15
N LEU A 218 10.23 6.26 19.53
CA LEU A 218 10.12 7.53 20.24
C LEU A 218 8.85 7.59 21.11
N MET A 219 7.70 7.17 20.57
CA MET A 219 6.45 7.08 21.34
C MET A 219 6.56 6.14 22.53
N ASN A 220 7.24 4.99 22.39
CA ASN A 220 7.46 4.07 23.51
C ASN A 220 8.29 4.72 24.62
N PHE A 221 9.36 5.46 24.28
CA PHE A 221 10.17 6.17 25.27
C PHE A 221 9.38 7.22 26.06
N MET A 222 8.44 7.92 25.42
CA MET A 222 7.67 9.00 26.08
C MET A 222 6.42 8.53 26.82
N ALA A 223 5.66 7.64 26.17
CA ALA A 223 4.30 7.32 26.56
C ALA A 223 4.16 5.91 27.15
N GLY A 224 5.25 5.14 27.20
CA GLY A 224 5.28 3.80 27.76
C GLY A 224 4.36 2.82 27.04
N THR A 225 4.15 3.00 25.73
CA THR A 225 3.22 2.17 24.92
C THR A 225 3.61 0.69 24.85
N GLY A 226 4.85 0.35 25.23
CA GLY A 226 5.39 -1.01 25.25
C GLY A 226 6.15 -1.36 23.97
N LEU A 227 6.85 -2.51 24.00
CA LEU A 227 7.67 -2.97 22.88
C LEU A 227 6.85 -3.61 21.74
N LEU A 228 5.58 -3.95 21.99
CA LEU A 228 4.74 -4.71 21.07
C LEU A 228 4.54 -4.03 19.70
N PRO A 229 4.21 -2.72 19.61
CA PRO A 229 4.09 -2.03 18.32
C PRO A 229 5.39 -2.03 17.52
N VAL A 230 6.54 -1.87 18.20
CA VAL A 230 7.87 -1.90 17.58
C VAL A 230 8.17 -3.29 17.01
N LEU A 231 7.85 -4.34 17.78
CA LEU A 231 8.04 -5.72 17.36
C LEU A 231 7.20 -6.07 16.12
N VAL A 232 5.94 -5.66 16.06
CA VAL A 232 5.06 -5.90 14.90
C VAL A 232 5.64 -5.29 13.63
N VAL A 233 6.14 -4.04 13.69
CA VAL A 233 6.76 -3.38 12.54
C VAL A 233 8.04 -4.09 12.10
N LEU A 234 8.87 -4.54 13.04
CA LEU A 234 10.08 -5.30 12.73
C LEU A 234 9.77 -6.66 12.08
N VAL A 235 8.71 -7.35 12.51
CA VAL A 235 8.27 -8.61 11.89
C VAL A 235 7.85 -8.38 10.43
N ILE A 236 7.04 -7.34 10.17
CA ILE A 236 6.63 -6.97 8.81
C ILE A 236 7.85 -6.60 7.96
N PHE A 237 8.75 -5.78 8.50
CA PHE A 237 9.97 -5.37 7.83
C PHE A 237 10.87 -6.57 7.51
N GLY A 238 11.09 -7.46 8.48
CA GLY A 238 11.88 -8.68 8.30
C GLY A 238 11.27 -9.62 7.26
N ALA A 239 9.95 -9.83 7.29
CA ALA A 239 9.24 -10.62 6.30
C ALA A 239 9.41 -10.05 4.89
N LEU A 240 9.32 -8.72 4.73
CA LEU A 240 9.53 -8.02 3.47
C LEU A 240 10.96 -8.22 2.93
N GLN A 241 11.98 -8.01 3.77
CA GLN A 241 13.39 -8.19 3.38
C GLN A 241 13.71 -9.64 3.01
N VAL A 242 13.31 -10.59 3.85
CA VAL A 242 13.60 -12.02 3.67
C VAL A 242 12.89 -12.55 2.42
N SER A 243 11.60 -12.22 2.23
CA SER A 243 10.85 -12.68 1.05
C SER A 243 11.44 -12.16 -0.25
N TYR A 244 11.84 -10.89 -0.30
CA TYR A 244 12.50 -10.29 -1.46
C TYR A 244 13.85 -10.97 -1.77
N LEU A 245 14.72 -11.11 -0.77
CA LEU A 245 16.03 -11.75 -0.95
C LEU A 245 15.90 -13.22 -1.38
N LEU A 246 14.98 -13.97 -0.78
CA LEU A 246 14.71 -15.36 -1.19
C LEU A 246 14.18 -15.43 -2.62
N ALA A 247 13.36 -14.48 -3.05
CA ALA A 247 12.88 -14.40 -4.43
C ALA A 247 14.04 -14.13 -5.40
N CYS A 248 14.94 -13.19 -5.09
CA CYS A 248 16.14 -12.91 -5.88
C CYS A 248 17.07 -14.14 -5.98
N ILE A 249 17.31 -14.83 -4.87
CA ILE A 249 18.15 -16.05 -4.84
C ILE A 249 17.52 -17.14 -5.73
N ARG A 250 16.20 -17.34 -5.65
CA ARG A 250 15.49 -18.32 -6.49
C ARG A 250 15.55 -17.95 -7.97
N ALA A 251 15.43 -16.68 -8.31
CA ALA A 251 15.53 -16.21 -9.68
C ALA A 251 16.94 -16.44 -10.26
N CYS A 252 17.99 -16.08 -9.49
CA CYS A 252 19.38 -16.32 -9.89
C CYS A 252 19.67 -17.81 -10.14
N ARG A 253 19.22 -18.69 -9.25
CA ARG A 253 19.37 -20.15 -9.43
C ARG A 253 18.66 -20.71 -10.67
N ARG A 254 17.56 -20.08 -11.11
CA ARG A 254 16.85 -20.48 -12.33
C ARG A 254 17.56 -20.00 -13.59
N ALA A 255 18.21 -18.84 -13.56
CA ALA A 255 18.98 -18.33 -14.70
C ALA A 255 20.27 -19.13 -14.95
N GLN A 256 20.76 -19.85 -13.93
CA GLN A 256 21.93 -20.72 -14.03
C GLN A 256 21.61 -22.15 -14.51
N ARG A 257 20.34 -22.51 -14.67
CA ARG A 257 19.89 -23.81 -15.18
C ARG A 257 19.42 -23.65 -16.61
#